data_AF-U1WJG2-F1
#
_entry.id   AF-U1WJG2-F1
#
_cell.length_a   1.000
_cell.length_b   1.000
_cell.length_c   1.000
_cell.angle_alpha   90.00
_cell.angle_beta   90.00
_cell.angle_gamma   90.00
#
_symmetry.space_group_name_H-M   'P 1'
#
loop_
_entity.id
_entity.type
_entity.pdbx_description
1 polymer ?
#
loop_
_entity_poly.entity_id
_entity_poly.type
_entity_poly.pdbx_seq_one_letter_code
_entity_poly.pdbx_strand_id
1 'polypeptide(L)'
;MRAILEVTRVIIILLVGYAILWVIERNIYTVIGVDVDSNLYLGLASLANLLILLVLYRNKLQFSGWYKGYKKSLSRVTTLVLIITSGFLLCIIPFIT
;
A
#
# COMPACT_ATOMS: atom_id res chain seq x y z
N MET A 1 -8.12 18.09 19.27
CA MET A 1 -6.64 18.06 19.41
C MET A 1 -6.06 16.67 19.05
N ARG A 2 -6.24 15.62 19.88
CA ARG A 2 -5.59 14.31 19.64
C ARG A 2 -6.04 13.58 18.36
N ALA A 3 -7.31 13.70 17.98
CA ALA A 3 -7.83 13.10 16.74
C ALA A 3 -7.20 13.69 15.47
N ILE A 4 -6.93 15.00 15.46
CA ILE A 4 -6.29 15.68 14.32
C ILE A 4 -4.87 15.13 14.13
N LEU A 5 -4.09 15.01 15.21
CA LEU A 5 -2.75 14.44 15.17
C LEU A 5 -2.74 13.00 14.66
N GLU A 6 -3.74 12.20 15.05
CA GLU A 6 -3.86 10.83 14.58
C GLU A 6 -4.14 10.78 13.07
N VAL A 7 -5.07 11.61 12.56
CA VAL A 7 -5.38 11.72 11.12
C VAL A 7 -4.16 12.20 10.34
N THR A 8 -3.48 13.24 10.82
CA THR A 8 -2.24 13.74 10.20
C THR A 8 -1.18 12.64 10.12
N ARG A 9 -1.03 11.82 11.16
CA ARG A 9 -0.11 10.67 11.15
C ARG A 9 -0.50 9.64 10.08
N VAL A 10 -1.78 9.31 9.93
CA VAL A 10 -2.25 8.39 8.88
C VAL A 10 -1.92 8.95 7.50
N ILE A 11 -2.19 10.23 7.27
CA ILE A 11 -1.90 10.89 5.99
C ILE A 11 -0.40 10.83 5.68
N ILE A 12 0.47 11.15 6.65
CA ILE A 12 1.92 11.09 6.47
C ILE A 12 2.36 9.65 6.15
N ILE A 13 1.86 8.65 6.88
CA ILE A 13 2.20 7.24 6.62
C ILE A 13 1.80 6.83 5.21
N LEU A 14 0.60 7.21 4.77
CA LEU A 14 0.10 6.89 3.44
C LEU A 14 0.95 7.58 2.37
N LEU A 15 1.19 8.89 2.48
CA LEU A 15 1.97 9.64 1.50
C LEU A 15 3.41 9.13 1.39
N VAL A 16 4.09 8.96 2.52
CA VAL A 16 5.49 8.48 2.56
C VAL A 16 5.56 7.04 2.07
N GLY A 17 4.67 6.17 2.55
CA GLY A 17 4.63 4.78 2.13
C GLY A 17 4.37 4.63 0.64
N TYR A 18 3.44 5.42 0.10
CA TYR A 18 3.12 5.40 -1.33
C TYR A 18 4.28 5.91 -2.18
N ALA A 19 4.94 7.00 -1.77
CA ALA A 19 6.10 7.53 -2.47
C ALA A 19 7.26 6.51 -2.50
N ILE A 20 7.52 5.81 -1.39
CA ILE A 20 8.56 4.78 -1.32
C ILE A 20 8.24 3.62 -2.28
N LEU A 21 7.02 3.07 -2.21
CA LEU A 21 6.61 1.96 -3.06
C LEU A 21 6.66 2.34 -4.54
N TRP A 22 6.14 3.52 -4.89
CA TRP A 22 6.17 4.05 -6.24
C TRP A 22 7.59 4.11 -6.83
N VAL A 23 8.55 4.65 -6.09
CA VAL A 23 9.94 4.75 -6.55
C VAL A 23 10.54 3.37 -6.73
N ILE A 24 10.32 2.44 -5.80
CA ILE A 24 10.84 1.07 -5.88
C ILE A 24 10.28 0.35 -7.11
N GLU A 25 8.96 0.36 -7.26
CA GLU A 25 8.27 -0.33 -8.35
C GLU A 25 8.69 0.23 -9.71
N ARG A 26 8.69 1.55 -9.87
CA ARG A 26 9.06 2.16 -11.16
C ARG A 26 10.48 1.81 -11.57
N ASN A 27 11.43 1.77 -10.64
CA ASN A 27 12.80 1.34 -10.94
C ASN A 27 12.87 -0.14 -11.35
N ILE A 28 12.12 -1.02 -10.69
CA ILE A 28 12.08 -2.45 -11.03
C ILE A 28 11.46 -2.65 -12.42
N TYR A 29 10.30 -2.04 -12.67
CA TYR A 29 9.56 -2.22 -13.92
C TYR A 29 10.24 -1.59 -15.13
N THR A 30 10.91 -0.45 -14.97
CA THR A 30 11.73 0.15 -16.05
C THR A 30 12.90 -0.74 -16.45
N VAL A 31 13.54 -1.42 -15.49
CA VAL A 31 14.62 -2.38 -15.78
C VAL A 31 14.12 -3.61 -16.54
N ILE A 32 12.87 -4.02 -16.30
CA ILE A 32 12.23 -5.16 -16.98
C ILE A 32 11.63 -4.76 -18.34
N GLY A 33 11.64 -3.47 -18.69
CA GLY A 33 11.13 -2.96 -19.96
C GLY A 33 9.62 -2.76 -20.02
N VAL A 34 8.96 -2.65 -18.87
CA VAL A 34 7.51 -2.39 -18.77
C VAL A 34 7.20 -0.92 -19.03
N ASP A 35 6.09 -0.65 -19.72
CA ASP A 35 5.57 0.71 -19.91
C ASP A 35 4.95 1.27 -18.61
N VAL A 36 5.81 1.94 -17.84
CA VAL A 36 5.46 2.58 -16.56
C VAL A 36 4.65 3.86 -16.69
N ASP A 37 4.42 4.37 -17.91
CA ASP A 37 3.59 5.55 -18.14
C ASP A 37 2.19 5.16 -18.67
N SER A 38 1.94 3.85 -18.88
CA SER A 38 0.64 3.33 -19.29
C SER A 38 -0.44 3.49 -18.19
N ASN A 39 -1.66 3.84 -18.59
CA ASN A 39 -2.80 3.97 -17.66
C ASN A 39 -3.10 2.67 -16.90
N LEU A 40 -2.83 1.51 -17.50
CA LEU A 40 -3.02 0.21 -16.88
C LEU A 40 -2.01 -0.05 -15.76
N TYR A 41 -0.72 0.22 -16.01
CA TYR A 41 0.31 0.16 -14.99
C TYR A 41 -0.05 1.08 -13.81
N LEU A 42 -0.36 2.34 -14.12
CA LEU A 42 -0.70 3.35 -13.12
C LEU A 42 -1.85 2.89 -12.24
N GLY A 43 -2.94 2.38 -12.83
CA GLY A 43 -4.10 1.90 -12.07
C GLY A 43 -3.79 0.69 -11.19
N LEU A 44 -3.14 -0.34 -11.75
CA LEU A 44 -2.89 -1.60 -11.05
C LEU A 44 -1.84 -1.46 -9.94
N ALA A 45 -0.73 -0.78 -10.22
CA ALA A 45 0.31 -0.50 -9.22
C ALA A 45 -0.24 0.36 -8.09
N SER A 46 -1.04 1.39 -8.41
CA SER A 46 -1.69 2.24 -7.41
C SER A 46 -2.62 1.45 -6.48
N LEU A 47 -3.43 0.55 -7.06
CA LEU A 47 -4.35 -0.28 -6.30
C LEU A 47 -3.60 -1.27 -5.39
N ALA A 48 -2.57 -1.92 -5.92
CA ALA A 48 -1.72 -2.83 -5.15
C ALA A 48 -1.05 -2.11 -3.97
N ASN A 49 -0.45 -0.93 -4.22
CA ASN A 49 0.19 -0.11 -3.19
C ASN A 49 -0.78 0.28 -2.09
N LEU A 50 -2.01 0.65 -2.44
CA LEU A 50 -3.04 0.96 -1.46
C LEU A 50 -3.36 -0.25 -0.58
N LEU A 51 -3.47 -1.45 -1.15
CA LEU A 51 -3.72 -2.68 -0.38
C LEU A 51 -2.57 -3.01 0.57
N ILE A 52 -1.32 -2.90 0.12
CA ILE A 52 -0.12 -3.11 0.95
C ILE A 52 -0.12 -2.13 2.12
N LEU A 53 -0.31 -0.84 1.85
CA LEU A 53 -0.32 0.20 2.88
C LEU A 53 -1.49 0.03 3.86
N LEU A 54 -2.67 -0.38 3.39
CA LEU A 54 -3.82 -0.67 4.24
C LEU A 54 -3.51 -1.81 5.20
N VAL A 55 -2.91 -2.90 4.71
CA VAL A 55 -2.52 -4.03 5.54
C VAL A 55 -1.46 -3.64 6.57
N LEU A 56 -0.41 -2.94 6.13
CA LEU A 56 0.68 -2.48 6.99
C LEU A 56 0.16 -1.53 8.08
N TYR A 57 -0.70 -0.61 7.70
CA TYR A 57 -1.32 0.34 8.62
C TYR A 57 -2.18 -0.40 9.65
N ARG A 58 -3.15 -1.18 9.22
CA ARG A 58 -4.13 -1.86 10.10
C ARG A 58 -3.51 -2.88 11.04
N ASN A 59 -2.40 -3.52 10.67
CA ASN A 59 -1.78 -4.58 11.47
C ASN A 59 -0.59 -4.12 12.32
N LYS A 60 0.12 -3.06 11.93
CA LYS A 60 1.33 -2.62 12.65
C LYS A 60 1.27 -1.15 13.05
N LEU A 61 1.12 -0.24 12.08
CA LEU A 61 1.29 1.20 12.33
C LEU A 61 0.11 1.84 13.07
N GLN A 62 -1.08 1.23 13.02
CA GLN A 62 -2.24 1.68 13.78
C GLN A 62 -1.98 1.57 15.29
N PHE A 63 -1.20 0.59 15.76
CA PHE A 63 -1.00 0.35 17.19
C PHE A 63 -0.09 1.35 17.89
N SER A 64 0.86 1.97 17.17
CA SER A 64 1.82 2.93 17.73
C SER A 64 1.25 4.33 18.06
N GLY A 65 -0.05 4.53 17.84
CA GLY A 65 -0.67 5.87 17.92
C GLY A 65 -1.12 6.31 19.31
N TRP A 66 -1.40 7.60 19.45
CA TRP A 66 -1.75 8.26 20.70
C TRP A 66 -3.18 7.96 21.16
N TYR A 67 -4.04 7.50 20.26
CA TYR A 67 -5.41 7.09 20.59
C TYR A 67 -5.45 5.65 21.12
N LYS A 68 -5.97 5.43 22.35
CA LYS A 68 -6.11 4.10 22.99
C LYS A 68 -7.51 3.46 22.84
N GLY A 69 -8.32 3.92 21.88
CA GLY A 69 -9.64 3.29 21.61
C GLY A 69 -9.53 1.92 20.95
N TYR A 70 -10.64 1.41 20.42
CA TYR A 70 -10.74 0.08 19.79
C TYR A 70 -9.85 -0.04 18.53
N LYS A 71 -8.59 -0.43 18.74
CA LYS A 71 -7.65 -0.84 17.69
C LYS A 71 -7.81 -2.34 17.48
N LYS A 72 -8.44 -2.74 16.38
CA LYS A 72 -8.59 -4.15 16.00
C LYS A 72 -7.77 -4.43 14.75
N SER A 73 -6.80 -5.32 14.86
CA SER A 73 -6.02 -5.81 13.71
C SER A 73 -6.96 -6.49 12.72
N LEU A 74 -6.55 -6.58 11.46
CA LEU A 74 -7.23 -7.44 10.51
C LEU A 74 -7.12 -8.90 10.97
N SER A 75 -8.10 -9.72 10.60
CA SER A 75 -7.98 -11.15 10.77
C SER A 75 -6.78 -11.66 9.94
N ARG A 76 -6.17 -12.77 10.38
CA ARG A 76 -5.06 -13.39 9.64
C ARG A 76 -5.48 -13.74 8.20
N VAL A 77 -6.71 -14.20 8.02
CA VAL A 77 -7.27 -14.54 6.70
C VAL A 77 -7.38 -13.30 5.81
N THR A 78 -8.00 -12.22 6.30
CA THR A 78 -8.17 -10.99 5.52
C THR A 78 -6.82 -10.37 5.15
N THR A 79 -5.85 -10.42 6.08
CA THR A 79 -4.48 -9.97 5.83
C THR A 79 -3.83 -10.75 4.71
N LEU A 80 -3.91 -12.09 4.75
CA LEU A 80 -3.35 -12.96 3.72
C LEU A 80 -4.01 -12.72 2.36
N VAL A 81 -5.35 -12.64 2.32
CA VAL A 81 -6.08 -12.38 1.08
C VAL A 81 -5.63 -11.06 0.46
N LEU A 82 -5.57 -9.97 1.25
CA LEU A 82 -5.16 -8.65 0.75
C LEU A 82 -3.72 -8.65 0.20
N ILE A 83 -2.80 -9.32 0.91
CA ILE A 83 -1.40 -9.44 0.45
C ILE A 83 -1.32 -10.25 -0.84
N ILE A 84 -2.00 -11.39 -0.90
CA ILE A 84 -2.01 -12.25 -2.10
C ILE A 84 -2.61 -11.49 -3.29
N THR A 85 -3.73 -10.79 -3.09
CA THR A 85 -4.33 -9.98 -4.14
C THR A 85 -3.40 -8.87 -4.61
N SER A 86 -2.71 -8.20 -3.69
CA SER A 86 -1.75 -7.16 -4.07
C SER A 86 -0.56 -7.72 -4.83
N GLY A 87 0.00 -8.85 -4.39
CA GLY A 87 1.11 -9.50 -5.08
C GLY A 87 0.69 -9.95 -6.48
N PHE A 88 -0.51 -10.52 -6.62
CA PHE A 88 -1.05 -10.90 -7.92
C PHE A 88 -1.19 -9.71 -8.87
N LEU A 89 -1.73 -8.57 -8.38
CA LEU A 89 -1.85 -7.34 -9.17
C LEU A 89 -0.49 -6.81 -9.66
N LEU A 90 0.56 -6.88 -8.84
CA LEU A 90 1.90 -6.46 -9.24
C LEU A 90 2.54 -7.45 -10.24
N CYS A 91 2.36 -8.75 -10.01
CA CYS A 91 2.94 -9.77 -10.88
C CYS A 91 2.30 -9.81 -12.28
N ILE A 92 1.03 -9.42 -12.44
CA ILE A 92 0.36 -9.48 -13.75
C ILE A 92 0.75 -8.34 -14.68
N ILE A 93 1.13 -7.17 -14.14
CA ILE A 93 1.54 -5.97 -14.89
C ILE A 93 2.46 -6.28 -16.08
N PRO A 94 3.63 -6.91 -15.92
CA PRO A 94 4.58 -7.14 -17.03
C PRO A 94 4.06 -8.05 -18.14
N PHE A 95 2.92 -8.73 -17.94
CA PHE A 95 2.33 -9.60 -18.95
C PHE A 95 1.23 -8.92 -19.77
N ILE A 96 0.75 -7.76 -19.33
CA ILE A 96 -0.41 -7.06 -19.91
C ILE A 96 -0.07 -5.66 -20.44
N THR A 97 1.13 -5.17 -20.17
CA THR A 97 1.70 -3.90 -20.65
C THR A 97 3.07 -4.19 -21.24
#